data_AF-A0A9W4WYV6-F1
#
_entry.id   AF-A0A9W4WYV6-F1
#
_cell.length_a   1.000
_cell.length_b   1.000
_cell.length_c   1.000
_cell.angle_alpha   90.00
_cell.angle_beta   90.00
_cell.angle_gamma   90.00
#
_symmetry.space_group_name_H-M   'P 1'
#
loop_
_entity.id
_entity.type
_entity.pdbx_description
1 polymer ?
#
loop_
_entity_poly.entity_id
_entity_poly.type
_entity_poly.pdbx_seq_one_letter_code
_entity_poly.pdbx_strand_id
1 'polypeptide(L)'
;HSTPTSDWSSLIPHKSKVNASHLTIEELKQKLKDYDIDTTGVNNRVILAGILQNRLDKETLEQNKDRHFLLINCNYYIYSKLTFLNQDTSNTETASTNSDLK
;
A
#
# COMPACT_ATOMS: atom_id res chain seq x y z
N HIS A 1 -22.02 -0.84 -21.88
CA HIS A 1 -20.79 -1.43 -21.34
C HIS A 1 -20.21 -0.49 -20.30
N SER A 2 -20.36 -0.82 -19.02
CA SER A 2 -19.82 -0.02 -17.92
C SER A 2 -18.56 -0.70 -17.42
N THR A 3 -17.41 -0.07 -17.62
CA THR A 3 -16.14 -0.52 -17.03
C THR A 3 -16.20 -0.31 -15.52
N PRO A 4 -15.94 -1.34 -14.69
CA PRO A 4 -15.76 -1.13 -13.27
C PRO A 4 -14.39 -0.48 -13.10
N THR A 5 -14.36 0.85 -12.97
CA THR A 5 -13.17 1.54 -12.49
C THR A 5 -13.03 1.15 -11.02
N SER A 6 -12.26 0.11 -10.76
CA SER A 6 -11.85 -0.25 -9.41
C SER A 6 -10.98 0.89 -8.89
N ASP A 7 -11.54 1.69 -8.00
CA ASP A 7 -10.87 2.83 -7.37
C ASP A 7 -9.88 2.32 -6.31
N TRP A 8 -8.76 1.77 -6.79
CA TRP A 8 -7.69 1.25 -5.95
C TRP A 8 -7.01 2.35 -5.10
N SER A 9 -7.35 3.62 -5.30
CA SER A 9 -6.90 4.77 -4.51
C SER A 9 -7.23 4.64 -3.01
N SER A 10 -8.26 3.84 -2.69
CA SER A 10 -8.73 3.60 -1.32
C SER A 10 -7.92 2.55 -0.55
N LEU A 11 -7.13 1.72 -1.23
CA LEU A 11 -6.44 0.60 -0.56
C LEU A 11 -5.30 1.03 0.37
N ILE A 12 -4.82 2.26 0.24
CA ILE A 12 -3.71 2.74 1.06
C ILE A 12 -4.19 4.03 1.72
N PRO A 13 -4.68 3.97 2.97
CA PRO A 13 -4.97 5.17 3.70
C PRO A 13 -3.67 5.97 3.79
N HIS A 14 -3.59 7.07 3.03
CA HIS A 14 -2.59 8.09 3.23
C HIS A 14 -2.86 8.69 4.62
N LYS A 15 -2.26 8.12 5.66
CA LYS A 15 -2.26 8.72 6.98
C LYS A 15 -1.69 10.13 6.81
N SER A 16 -2.50 11.13 7.14
CA SER A 16 -2.11 12.53 6.95
C SER A 16 -0.81 12.75 7.72
N LYS A 17 0.14 13.44 7.09
CA LYS A 17 1.47 13.68 7.67
C LYS A 17 1.30 14.48 8.95
N VAL A 18 1.35 13.81 10.10
CA VAL A 18 1.24 14.46 11.41
C VAL A 18 2.46 15.35 11.59
N ASN A 19 2.26 16.66 11.61
CA ASN A 19 3.34 17.59 11.86
C ASN A 19 3.62 17.72 13.37
N ALA A 20 4.52 16.87 13.88
CA ALA A 20 4.90 16.85 15.29
C ALA A 20 5.50 18.19 15.78
N SER A 21 5.98 19.05 14.87
CA SER A 21 6.61 20.34 15.20
C SER A 21 5.64 21.42 15.66
N HIS A 22 4.32 21.20 15.62
CA HIS A 22 3.31 22.15 16.11
C HIS A 22 2.60 21.68 17.38
N LEU A 23 2.87 20.46 17.85
CA LEU A 23 2.21 19.91 19.02
C LEU A 23 2.82 20.48 20.32
N THR A 24 1.94 20.68 21.31
CA THR A 24 2.29 20.97 22.71
C THR A 24 2.84 19.71 23.39
N ILE A 25 3.47 19.87 24.57
CA ILE A 25 3.99 18.74 25.35
C ILE A 25 2.89 17.74 25.70
N GLU A 26 1.71 18.22 26.11
CA GLU A 26 0.59 17.36 26.50
C GLU A 26 0.01 16.61 25.30
N GLU A 27 -0.13 17.26 24.14
CA GLU A 27 -0.54 16.58 22.91
C GLU A 27 0.49 15.54 22.46
N LEU A 28 1.79 15.82 22.61
CA LEU A 28 2.85 14.86 22.30
C LEU A 28 2.78 13.65 23.23
N LYS A 29 2.62 13.85 24.53
CA LYS A 29 2.46 12.76 25.50
C LYS A 29 1.22 11.94 25.22
N GLN A 30 0.09 12.58 24.90
CA GLN A 30 -1.15 11.89 24.56
C GLN A 30 -0.98 11.01 23.33
N LYS A 31 -0.38 11.53 22.25
CA LYS A 31 -0.11 10.72 21.06
C LYS A 31 0.88 9.59 21.31
N LEU A 32 1.90 9.81 22.11
CA LEU A 32 2.87 8.77 22.49
C LEU A 32 2.23 7.69 23.36
N LYS A 33 1.24 8.05 24.19
CA LYS A 33 0.42 7.11 24.95
C LYS A 33 -0.43 6.23 24.04
N ASP A 34 -0.97 6.76 22.94
CA ASP A 34 -1.68 5.96 21.92
C ASP A 34 -0.76 4.88 21.28
N TYR A 35 0.55 5.03 21.42
CA TYR A 35 1.58 4.08 21.00
C TYR A 35 2.17 3.23 22.14
N ASP A 36 1.55 3.25 23.33
CA ASP A 36 2.03 2.59 24.56
C ASP A 36 3.46 3.00 24.95
N ILE A 37 3.87 4.23 24.61
CA ILE A 37 5.18 4.78 24.98
C ILE A 37 5.04 5.54 26.29
N ASP A 38 5.75 5.08 27.32
CA ASP A 38 5.83 5.81 28.58
C ASP A 38 6.70 7.07 28.43
N THR A 39 6.09 8.20 28.73
CA THR A 39 6.73 9.52 28.73
C THR A 39 6.86 10.10 30.13
N THR A 40 6.65 9.30 31.17
CA THR A 40 6.73 9.74 32.57
C THR A 40 8.12 10.30 32.87
N GLY A 41 8.16 11.53 33.39
CA GLY A 41 9.41 12.25 33.64
C GLY A 41 10.03 12.95 32.42
N VAL A 42 9.48 12.78 31.22
CA VAL A 42 9.95 13.46 30.01
C VAL A 42 9.10 14.70 29.74
N ASN A 43 9.67 15.87 30.03
CA ASN A 43 9.06 17.18 29.74
C ASN A 43 9.77 17.95 28.63
N ASN A 44 10.74 17.33 27.96
CA ASN A 44 11.43 17.96 26.84
C ASN A 44 10.64 17.73 25.55
N ARG A 45 10.05 18.81 25.03
CA ARG A 45 9.27 18.81 23.79
C ARG A 45 10.03 18.23 22.59
N VAL A 46 11.32 18.56 22.45
CA VAL A 46 12.14 18.11 21.32
C VAL A 46 12.32 16.59 21.36
N ILE A 47 12.55 16.04 22.55
CA ILE A 47 12.67 14.59 22.76
C ILE A 47 11.35 13.90 22.40
N LEU A 48 10.22 14.39 22.92
CA LEU A 48 8.90 13.81 22.65
C LEU A 48 8.54 13.88 21.15
N ALA A 49 8.77 15.03 20.50
CA ALA A 49 8.52 15.19 19.07
C ALA A 49 9.41 14.27 18.22
N GLY A 50 10.68 14.10 18.60
CA GLY A 50 11.59 13.18 17.93
C GLY A 50 11.15 11.72 18.04
N ILE A 51 10.72 11.28 19.23
CA ILE A 51 10.20 9.91 19.42
C ILE A 51 8.95 9.69 18.56
N LEU A 52 8.02 10.64 18.57
CA LEU A 52 6.79 10.56 17.78
C LEU A 52 7.10 10.51 16.28
N GLN A 53 8.01 11.36 15.80
CA GLN A 53 8.41 11.37 14.38
C GLN A 53 9.04 10.03 13.96
N ASN A 54 9.93 9.47 14.77
CA ASN A 54 10.54 8.16 14.50
C ASN A 54 9.49 7.04 14.40
N ARG A 55 8.45 7.08 15.23
CA ARG A 55 7.34 6.11 15.13
C ARG A 55 6.56 6.26 13.83
N LEU A 56 6.20 7.49 13.47
CA LEU A 56 5.48 7.79 12.23
C LEU A 56 6.28 7.39 10.99
N ASP A 57 7.59 7.62 11.00
CA ASP A 57 8.48 7.24 9.89
C ASP A 57 8.59 5.71 9.77
N LYS A 58 8.60 4.98 10.89
CA LYS A 58 8.59 3.52 10.90
C LYS A 58 7.27 2.96 10.34
N GLU A 59 6.13 3.50 10.75
CA GLU A 59 4.82 3.11 10.18
C GLU A 59 4.78 3.35 8.67
N THR A 60 5.25 4.52 8.23
CA THR A 60 5.29 4.87 6.81
C THR A 60 6.17 3.88 6.03
N LEU A 61 7.30 3.48 6.61
CA LEU A 61 8.20 2.48 6.02
C LEU A 61 7.53 1.10 5.92
N GLU A 62 6.82 0.66 6.96
CA GLU A 62 6.09 -0.62 6.96
C GLU A 62 4.96 -0.61 5.93
N GLN A 63 4.14 0.45 5.91
CA GLN A 63 3.09 0.63 4.89
C GLN A 63 3.65 0.63 3.47
N ASN A 64 4.84 1.20 3.25
CA ASN A 64 5.47 1.19 1.94
C ASN A 64 5.98 -0.20 1.52
N LYS A 65 6.44 -1.02 2.48
CA LYS A 65 6.79 -2.43 2.22
C LYS A 65 5.55 -3.24 1.85
N ASP A 66 4.46 -3.05 2.57
CA ASP A 66 3.18 -3.71 2.27
C ASP A 66 2.66 -3.30 0.89
N ARG A 67 2.75 -2.01 0.54
CA ARG A 67 2.42 -1.51 -0.80
C ARG A 67 3.29 -2.17 -1.88
N HIS A 68 4.59 -2.27 -1.68
CA HIS A 68 5.50 -2.88 -2.63
C HIS A 68 5.18 -4.37 -2.83
N PHE A 69 4.89 -5.09 -1.75
CA PHE A 69 4.46 -6.48 -1.79
C PHE A 69 3.13 -6.67 -2.55
N LEU A 70 2.14 -5.81 -2.30
CA LEU A 70 0.87 -5.81 -3.02
C LEU A 70 1.06 -5.52 -4.52
N LEU A 71 1.90 -4.55 -4.89
CA LEU A 71 2.20 -4.23 -6.29
C LEU A 71 2.85 -5.40 -7.03
N ILE A 72 3.82 -6.09 -6.40
CA ILE A 72 4.45 -7.27 -7.02
C ILE A 72 3.42 -8.38 -7.25
N ASN A 73 2.60 -8.69 -6.25
CA ASN A 73 1.59 -9.74 -6.36
C ASN A 73 0.53 -9.41 -7.42
N CYS A 74 0.06 -8.16 -7.48
CA CYS A 74 -0.88 -7.72 -8.52
C CYS A 74 -0.28 -7.86 -9.92
N ASN A 75 0.98 -7.43 -10.12
CA ASN A 75 1.65 -7.59 -11.41
C ASN A 75 1.78 -9.06 -11.79
N TYR A 76 2.23 -9.92 -10.87
CA TYR A 76 2.34 -11.36 -11.12
C TYR A 76 1.02 -12.02 -11.53
N TYR A 77 -0.07 -11.67 -10.84
CA TYR A 77 -1.42 -12.16 -11.16
C TYR A 77 -1.87 -11.71 -12.55
N ILE A 78 -1.68 -10.43 -12.89
CA ILE A 78 -2.03 -9.88 -14.20
C ILE A 78 -1.24 -10.59 -15.31
N TYR A 79 0.08 -10.73 -15.16
CA TYR A 79 0.92 -11.45 -16.13
C TYR A 79 0.48 -12.90 -16.30
N SER A 80 0.18 -13.61 -15.21
CA SER A 80 -0.28 -15.00 -15.26
C SER A 80 -1.63 -15.12 -16.00
N LYS A 81 -2.57 -14.20 -15.73
CA LYS A 81 -3.87 -14.15 -16.42
C LYS A 81 -3.75 -13.80 -17.90
N LEU A 82 -2.90 -12.83 -18.25
CA LEU A 82 -2.65 -12.49 -19.65
C LEU A 82 -2.00 -13.64 -20.41
N THR A 83 -1.05 -14.34 -19.78
CA THR A 83 -0.41 -15.53 -20.37
C THR A 83 -1.44 -16.62 -20.66
N PHE A 84 -2.33 -16.90 -19.69
CA PHE A 84 -3.42 -17.85 -19.87
C PHE A 84 -4.36 -17.45 -21.04
N LEU A 85 -4.79 -16.19 -21.08
CA LEU A 85 -5.68 -15.68 -22.13
C LEU A 85 -5.05 -15.70 -23.53
N ASN A 86 -3.75 -15.42 -23.63
CA ASN A 86 -3.01 -15.51 -24.90
C ASN A 86 -2.86 -16.95 -25.40
N GLN A 87 -2.84 -17.92 -24.49
CA GLN A 87 -2.79 -19.33 -24.85
C GLN A 87 -4.12 -19.80 -25.45
N ASP A 88 -5.25 -19.32 -24.91
CA ASP A 88 -6.59 -19.61 -25.47
C ASP A 88 -6.83 -18.96 -26.84
N THR A 89 -6.25 -17.78 -27.10
CA THR A 89 -6.33 -17.13 -28.43
C THR A 89 -5.44 -17.82 -29.47
N SER A 90 -4.25 -18.29 -29.09
CA SER A 90 -3.38 -19.05 -30.00
C SER A 90 -3.94 -20.43 -30.36
N ASN A 91 -4.68 -21.07 -29.44
CA ASN A 91 -5.30 -22.37 -29.66
C ASN A 91 -6.57 -22.31 -30.53
N THR A 92 -7.12 -21.13 -30.80
CA THR A 92 -8.31 -20.95 -31.66
C THR A 92 -7.95 -20.59 -33.10
N GLU A 93 -6.80 -19.96 -33.37
CA GLU A 93 -6.35 -19.70 -34.76
C GLU A 93 -5.82 -20.95 -35.48
N THR A 94 -5.37 -21.98 -34.75
CA THR A 94 -4.92 -23.26 -35.35
C THR A 94 -6.07 -24.23 -35.65
N ALA A 95 -7.30 -23.95 -35.22
CA ALA A 95 -8.47 -24.76 -35.52
C ALA A 95 -9.20 -24.39 -36.82
N SER A 96 -8.80 -23.30 -37.50
CA SER A 96 -9.52 -22.74 -38.66
C SER A 96 -8.78 -22.83 -40.00
N THR A 97 -8.04 -23.92 -40.29
CA THR A 97 -7.48 -24.14 -41.64
C THR A 97 -7.63 -25.57 -42.19
N ASN A 98 -8.54 -26.40 -41.65
CA ASN A 98 -8.74 -27.77 -42.13
C ASN A 98 -10.14 -28.05 -42.71
N SER A 99 -10.69 -27.16 -43.54
CA SER A 99 -11.85 -27.51 -44.36
C SER A 99 -11.95 -26.67 -45.63
N ASP A 100 -11.08 -26.92 -46.63
CA ASP A 100 -11.36 -26.58 -48.03
C ASP A 100 -10.43 -27.36 -48.99
N LEU A 101 -10.49 -28.69 -48.92
CA LEU A 101 -9.95 -29.55 -49.98
C LEU A 101 -10.80 -30.82 -50.12
N LYS A 102 -11.95 -30.68 -50.79
CA LYS A 102 -12.48 -31.70 -51.72
C LYS A 102 -13.62 -31.16 -52.57
#